data_AF-A0A7K4IU04-F1
#
_entry.id   AF-A0A7K4IU04-F1
#
_cell.length_a   1.000
_cell.length_b   1.000
_cell.length_c   1.000
_cell.angle_alpha   90.00
_cell.angle_beta   90.00
_cell.angle_gamma   90.00
#
_symmetry.space_group_name_H-M   'P 1'
#
loop_
_entity.id
_entity.type
_entity.pdbx_description
1 polymer ?
#
loop_
_entity_poly.entity_id
_entity_poly.type
_entity_poly.pdbx_seq_one_letter_code
_entity_poly.pdbx_strand_id
1 'polypeptide(L)'
;LCNCSAVGSISAAECNSTTGQCPCLEGYTGLRCESCVEGFYLEQRSQRCHPCGCSPTGSSSAQCDDSGQCQCKVGVTDLKCDRCSDGYYRFNETTCEPCQCNNHSNTCDSLTGTCLDCQENTKGNHCELCKEGFYRSAHPAHACHRCPCSTVASTGTCRIQLGETTPRCDKCKPGYTGLNCNQCDNGYYNSDSICVRCECNGNVDPAQSPSVCKPESGECIGCLYHTAGFHCEECEDGYVRDPEGTNCTKKEATPGPETREFTTSAPNASKATSFPTAVINSTLSPTTIQTLFPMSSSDNSTSAFADVSWTQFNIIILTVIIIVVVLLMGFVGAVYMYREYQNRKLNAPFWTIELKEDNISFSSYHDSIPNADVSGLLEDDGNEVAPNGQLTLTTPMHNYKA
;
A
#
# COMPACT_ATOMS: atom_id res chain seq x y z
N LEU A 1 -12.03 -17.32 -80.12
CA LEU A 1 -11.70 -18.22 -79.00
C LEU A 1 -11.93 -17.46 -77.71
N CYS A 2 -12.81 -17.95 -76.85
CA CYS A 2 -12.93 -17.47 -75.48
C CYS A 2 -11.75 -18.01 -74.65
N ASN A 3 -11.28 -17.23 -73.67
CA ASN A 3 -10.20 -17.63 -72.77
C ASN A 3 -10.62 -17.24 -71.35
N CYS A 4 -11.65 -17.91 -70.85
CA CYS A 4 -12.25 -17.62 -69.55
C CYS A 4 -11.47 -18.30 -68.42
N SER A 5 -11.44 -17.68 -67.24
CA SER A 5 -10.76 -18.19 -66.06
C SER A 5 -11.26 -19.57 -65.67
N ALA A 6 -10.37 -20.57 -65.64
CA ALA A 6 -10.73 -21.94 -65.25
C ALA A 6 -11.17 -22.05 -63.79
N VAL A 7 -10.94 -21.02 -62.96
CA VAL A 7 -11.31 -20.98 -61.54
C VAL A 7 -12.51 -20.06 -61.29
N GLY A 8 -12.63 -18.97 -62.06
CA GLY A 8 -13.64 -17.92 -61.87
C GLY A 8 -14.81 -17.91 -62.85
N SER A 9 -14.82 -18.78 -63.88
CA SER A 9 -15.91 -18.88 -64.85
C SER A 9 -16.61 -20.24 -64.82
N ILE A 10 -17.88 -20.27 -65.24
CA ILE A 10 -18.70 -21.49 -65.31
C ILE A 10 -18.16 -22.45 -66.40
N SER A 11 -17.66 -21.91 -67.52
CA SER A 11 -17.02 -22.69 -68.58
C SER A 11 -15.87 -21.90 -69.23
N ALA A 12 -14.72 -22.56 -69.39
CA ALA A 12 -13.49 -21.93 -69.88
C ALA A 12 -13.55 -21.48 -71.36
N ALA A 13 -14.45 -22.10 -72.15
CA ALA A 13 -14.49 -22.01 -73.61
C ALA A 13 -15.72 -21.29 -74.18
N GLU A 14 -16.74 -21.00 -73.37
CA GLU A 14 -17.97 -20.34 -73.81
C GLU A 14 -18.01 -18.90 -73.28
N CYS A 15 -18.28 -17.95 -74.16
CA CYS A 15 -18.45 -16.55 -73.84
C CYS A 15 -19.47 -15.93 -74.79
N ASN A 16 -20.02 -14.78 -74.42
CA ASN A 16 -20.98 -14.07 -75.24
C ASN A 16 -20.37 -13.73 -76.61
N SER A 17 -21.01 -14.16 -77.70
CA SER A 17 -20.50 -14.02 -79.07
C SER A 17 -20.38 -12.58 -79.57
N THR A 18 -21.09 -11.64 -78.94
CA THR A 18 -21.12 -10.22 -79.31
C THR A 18 -20.21 -9.38 -78.42
N THR A 19 -20.16 -9.65 -77.11
CA THR A 19 -19.39 -8.84 -76.14
C THR A 19 -18.07 -9.48 -75.70
N GLY A 20 -17.88 -10.78 -75.93
CA GLY A 20 -16.73 -11.54 -75.42
C GLY A 20 -16.77 -11.85 -73.91
N GLN A 21 -17.83 -11.44 -73.20
CA GLN A 21 -17.96 -11.62 -71.75
C GLN A 21 -18.12 -13.10 -71.39
N CYS A 22 -17.27 -13.59 -70.49
CA CYS A 22 -17.35 -14.91 -69.90
C CYS A 22 -18.43 -14.98 -68.79
N PRO A 23 -19.09 -16.15 -68.58
CA PRO A 23 -20.04 -16.35 -67.50
C PRO A 23 -19.30 -16.56 -66.17
N CYS A 24 -19.27 -15.54 -65.31
CA CYS A 24 -18.52 -15.57 -64.05
C CYS A 24 -19.27 -16.29 -62.92
N LEU A 25 -18.51 -16.94 -62.05
CA LEU A 25 -18.97 -17.48 -60.78
C LEU A 25 -19.13 -16.35 -59.75
N GLU A 26 -19.92 -16.62 -58.69
CA GLU A 26 -20.07 -15.71 -57.57
C GLU A 26 -18.71 -15.36 -56.95
N GLY A 27 -18.48 -14.07 -56.68
CA GLY A 27 -17.20 -13.54 -56.21
C GLY A 27 -16.24 -13.08 -57.31
N TYR A 28 -16.49 -13.40 -58.60
CA TYR A 28 -15.61 -13.06 -59.72
C TYR A 28 -16.21 -12.03 -60.66
N THR A 29 -15.35 -11.22 -61.29
CA THR A 29 -15.68 -10.17 -62.25
C THR A 29 -14.57 -10.00 -63.30
N GLY A 30 -14.78 -9.09 -64.25
CA GLY A 30 -13.89 -8.88 -65.40
C GLY A 30 -14.36 -9.63 -66.65
N LEU A 31 -13.76 -9.32 -67.80
CA LEU A 31 -14.18 -9.87 -69.09
C LEU A 31 -13.99 -11.39 -69.16
N ARG A 32 -12.98 -11.91 -68.44
CA ARG A 32 -12.59 -13.32 -68.38
C ARG A 32 -12.82 -13.94 -67.00
N CYS A 33 -13.44 -13.23 -66.07
CA CYS A 33 -13.63 -13.67 -64.68
C CYS A 33 -12.29 -13.86 -63.94
N GLU A 34 -11.34 -12.97 -64.22
CA GLU A 34 -9.97 -12.96 -63.72
C GLU A 34 -9.78 -12.15 -62.43
N SER A 35 -10.72 -11.24 -62.13
CA SER A 35 -10.66 -10.35 -60.96
C SER A 35 -11.72 -10.74 -59.94
N CYS A 36 -11.54 -10.33 -58.68
CA CYS A 36 -12.57 -10.45 -57.66
C CYS A 36 -13.56 -9.27 -57.72
N VAL A 37 -14.81 -9.54 -57.39
CA VAL A 37 -15.83 -8.49 -57.21
C VAL A 37 -15.58 -7.71 -55.92
N GLU A 38 -16.11 -6.50 -55.81
CA GLU A 38 -16.11 -5.72 -54.57
C GLU A 38 -16.61 -6.55 -53.37
N GLY A 39 -15.90 -6.44 -52.24
CA GLY A 39 -16.14 -7.26 -51.04
C GLY A 39 -15.54 -8.67 -51.11
N PHE A 40 -14.68 -8.98 -52.10
CA PHE A 40 -13.90 -10.21 -52.19
C PHE A 40 -12.41 -9.89 -52.46
N TYR A 41 -11.50 -10.71 -51.93
CA TYR A 41 -10.06 -10.62 -52.15
C TYR A 41 -9.52 -11.91 -52.78
N LEU A 42 -8.39 -11.82 -53.50
CA LEU A 42 -7.77 -12.96 -54.17
C LEU A 42 -6.79 -13.66 -53.21
N GLU A 43 -7.15 -14.84 -52.70
CA GLU A 43 -6.22 -15.60 -51.85
C GLU A 43 -5.14 -16.28 -52.69
N GLN A 44 -3.89 -15.82 -52.51
CA GLN A 44 -2.73 -16.21 -53.32
C GLN A 44 -2.45 -17.72 -53.35
N ARG A 45 -2.76 -18.44 -52.27
CA ARG A 45 -2.54 -19.89 -52.17
C ARG A 45 -3.53 -20.70 -53.01
N SER A 46 -4.80 -20.28 -53.07
CA SER A 46 -5.87 -21.00 -53.77
C SER A 46 -6.11 -20.46 -55.18
N GLN A 47 -5.66 -19.24 -55.48
CA GLN A 47 -6.02 -18.47 -56.67
C GLN A 47 -7.55 -18.34 -56.83
N ARG A 48 -8.25 -18.19 -55.68
CA ARG A 48 -9.70 -18.04 -55.61
C ARG A 48 -10.07 -16.71 -54.95
N CYS A 49 -11.17 -16.13 -55.40
CA CYS A 49 -11.80 -15.01 -54.72
C CYS A 49 -12.54 -15.52 -53.48
N HIS A 50 -12.18 -14.98 -52.30
CA HIS A 50 -12.82 -15.25 -51.03
C HIS A 50 -13.53 -13.99 -50.51
N PRO A 51 -14.72 -14.11 -49.90
CA PRO A 51 -15.44 -12.96 -49.40
C PRO A 51 -14.69 -12.30 -48.24
N CYS A 52 -14.65 -10.97 -48.25
CA CYS A 52 -14.03 -10.17 -47.19
C CYS A 52 -14.73 -10.40 -45.84
N GLY A 53 -16.07 -10.42 -45.82
CA GLY A 53 -16.84 -10.72 -44.60
C GLY A 53 -16.70 -9.66 -43.48
N CYS A 54 -16.44 -8.40 -43.84
CA CYS A 54 -16.26 -7.32 -42.86
C CYS A 54 -17.56 -7.00 -42.10
N SER A 55 -17.46 -6.78 -40.79
CA SER A 55 -18.57 -6.40 -39.93
C SER A 55 -19.20 -5.06 -40.35
N PRO A 56 -20.50 -5.00 -40.69
CA PRO A 56 -21.12 -3.77 -41.17
C PRO A 56 -21.15 -2.65 -40.13
N THR A 57 -21.18 -3.00 -38.83
CA THR A 57 -21.08 -2.01 -37.75
C THR A 57 -19.63 -1.64 -37.45
N GLY A 58 -18.70 -2.61 -37.51
CA GLY A 58 -17.31 -2.43 -37.06
C GLY A 58 -16.29 -1.99 -38.12
N SER A 59 -16.52 -2.21 -39.41
CA SER A 59 -15.62 -1.76 -40.49
C SER A 59 -16.07 -0.44 -41.12
N SER A 60 -15.15 0.28 -41.78
CA SER A 60 -15.45 1.49 -42.57
C SER A 60 -16.19 1.17 -43.87
N SER A 61 -15.95 -0.01 -44.44
CA SER A 61 -16.53 -0.50 -45.69
C SER A 61 -16.58 -2.03 -45.72
N ALA A 62 -17.25 -2.61 -46.71
CA ALA A 62 -17.25 -4.05 -46.95
C ALA A 62 -15.97 -4.57 -47.63
N GLN A 63 -15.04 -3.69 -47.99
CA GLN A 63 -13.77 -4.03 -48.65
C GLN A 63 -12.72 -4.47 -47.62
N CYS A 64 -11.80 -5.32 -48.09
CA CYS A 64 -10.62 -5.76 -47.37
C CYS A 64 -9.39 -5.66 -48.29
N ASP A 65 -8.19 -5.71 -47.71
CA ASP A 65 -6.94 -5.74 -48.48
C ASP A 65 -6.66 -7.13 -49.10
N ASP A 66 -5.54 -7.24 -49.82
CA ASP A 66 -5.09 -8.50 -50.46
C ASP A 66 -4.81 -9.65 -49.46
N SER A 67 -4.75 -9.36 -48.15
CA SER A 67 -4.62 -10.36 -47.08
C SER A 67 -5.98 -10.78 -46.47
N GLY A 68 -7.07 -10.12 -46.87
CA GLY A 68 -8.40 -10.34 -46.31
C GLY A 68 -8.68 -9.53 -45.04
N GLN A 69 -7.82 -8.56 -44.68
CA GLN A 69 -7.99 -7.69 -43.52
C GLN A 69 -8.92 -6.52 -43.84
N CYS A 70 -9.98 -6.39 -43.04
CA CYS A 70 -10.95 -5.31 -43.14
C CYS A 70 -10.40 -4.02 -42.49
N GLN A 71 -10.79 -2.86 -43.02
CA GLN A 71 -10.45 -1.57 -42.41
C GLN A 71 -11.41 -1.28 -41.24
N CYS A 72 -10.93 -1.43 -40.01
CA CYS A 72 -11.75 -1.29 -38.80
C CYS A 72 -11.95 0.18 -38.38
N LYS A 73 -13.12 0.45 -37.78
CA LYS A 73 -13.41 1.69 -37.06
C LYS A 73 -12.71 1.70 -35.70
N VAL A 74 -12.55 2.89 -35.13
CA VAL A 74 -12.01 3.08 -33.77
C VAL A 74 -12.81 2.24 -32.76
N GLY A 75 -12.10 1.56 -31.86
CA GLY A 75 -12.69 0.69 -30.83
C GLY A 75 -12.95 -0.76 -31.27
N VAL A 76 -12.65 -1.11 -32.52
CA VAL A 76 -12.90 -2.43 -33.10
C VAL A 76 -11.64 -2.97 -33.77
N THR A 77 -11.43 -4.29 -33.70
CA THR A 77 -10.21 -4.99 -34.12
C THR A 77 -10.53 -6.36 -34.72
N ASP A 78 -9.49 -7.15 -34.98
CA ASP A 78 -9.50 -8.45 -35.68
C ASP A 78 -9.68 -8.34 -37.21
N LEU A 79 -9.49 -9.46 -37.92
CA LEU A 79 -9.49 -9.55 -39.38
C LEU A 79 -10.79 -9.04 -40.01
N LYS A 80 -11.90 -9.18 -39.29
CA LYS A 80 -13.27 -8.86 -39.75
C LYS A 80 -13.91 -7.67 -39.05
N CYS A 81 -13.19 -7.01 -38.14
CA CYS A 81 -13.72 -5.88 -37.35
C CYS A 81 -14.97 -6.26 -36.56
N ASP A 82 -15.00 -7.46 -35.99
CA ASP A 82 -16.13 -8.04 -35.26
C ASP A 82 -15.88 -8.15 -33.75
N ARG A 83 -14.65 -7.90 -33.28
CA ARG A 83 -14.24 -7.89 -31.86
C ARG A 83 -13.88 -6.47 -31.40
N CYS A 84 -14.25 -6.10 -30.17
CA CYS A 84 -13.80 -4.83 -29.61
C CYS A 84 -12.29 -4.86 -29.32
N SER A 85 -11.62 -3.72 -29.49
CA SER A 85 -10.21 -3.56 -29.12
C SER A 85 -10.04 -3.42 -27.60
N ASP A 86 -8.80 -3.56 -27.11
CA ASP A 86 -8.50 -3.28 -25.71
C ASP A 86 -8.93 -1.85 -25.35
N GLY A 87 -9.48 -1.68 -24.13
CA GLY A 87 -10.09 -0.41 -23.71
C GLY A 87 -11.50 -0.17 -24.25
N TYR A 88 -12.13 -1.15 -24.93
CA TYR A 88 -13.52 -1.09 -25.40
C TYR A 88 -14.30 -2.36 -25.05
N TYR A 89 -15.62 -2.23 -24.86
CA TYR A 89 -16.55 -3.33 -24.58
C TYR A 89 -17.76 -3.32 -25.51
N ARG A 90 -18.41 -4.47 -25.66
CA ARG A 90 -19.53 -4.70 -26.58
C ARG A 90 -20.86 -4.20 -25.99
N PHE A 91 -21.27 -3.00 -26.37
CA PHE A 91 -22.59 -2.46 -26.03
C PHE A 91 -23.65 -2.92 -27.06
N ASN A 92 -24.79 -3.40 -26.57
CA ASN A 92 -25.92 -3.91 -27.37
C ASN A 92 -25.52 -4.90 -28.49
N GLU A 93 -24.59 -5.82 -28.18
CA GLU A 93 -24.03 -6.88 -29.04
C GLU A 93 -23.32 -6.44 -30.34
N THR A 94 -23.42 -5.17 -30.72
CA THR A 94 -23.16 -4.69 -32.09
C THR A 94 -22.22 -3.49 -32.19
N THR A 95 -22.05 -2.74 -31.11
CA THR A 95 -21.24 -1.50 -31.05
C THR A 95 -20.19 -1.64 -29.96
N CYS A 96 -18.96 -1.17 -30.22
CA CYS A 96 -17.92 -1.13 -29.20
C CYS A 96 -17.84 0.27 -28.58
N GLU A 97 -18.02 0.36 -27.26
CA GLU A 97 -17.92 1.61 -26.49
C GLU A 97 -16.65 1.62 -25.62
N PRO A 98 -16.03 2.78 -25.37
CA PRO A 98 -14.84 2.87 -24.54
C PRO A 98 -15.15 2.51 -23.08
N CYS A 99 -14.21 1.84 -22.41
CA CYS A 99 -14.32 1.46 -21.00
C CYS A 99 -14.53 2.69 -20.10
N GLN A 100 -15.61 2.69 -19.31
CA GLN A 100 -15.97 3.80 -18.41
C GLN A 100 -15.45 3.54 -17.00
N CYS A 101 -14.14 3.71 -16.78
CA CYS A 101 -13.46 3.31 -15.52
C CYS A 101 -13.05 4.48 -14.61
N ASN A 102 -13.72 5.63 -14.71
CA ASN A 102 -13.44 6.84 -13.93
C ASN A 102 -11.96 7.28 -13.94
N ASN A 103 -11.22 7.01 -15.03
CA ASN A 103 -9.77 7.23 -15.17
C ASN A 103 -8.89 6.45 -14.16
N HIS A 104 -9.44 5.44 -13.47
CA HIS A 104 -8.71 4.55 -12.57
C HIS A 104 -8.40 3.18 -13.18
N SER A 105 -8.76 2.95 -14.44
CA SER A 105 -8.26 1.87 -15.30
C SER A 105 -8.43 2.24 -16.77
N ASN A 106 -7.64 1.63 -17.65
CA ASN A 106 -7.75 1.74 -19.11
C ASN A 106 -8.28 0.45 -19.76
N THR A 107 -8.57 -0.59 -18.96
CA THR A 107 -8.99 -1.91 -19.43
C THR A 107 -10.26 -2.36 -18.71
N CYS A 108 -11.16 -2.99 -19.46
CA CYS A 108 -12.37 -3.59 -18.95
C CYS A 108 -12.65 -4.91 -19.67
N ASP A 109 -13.50 -5.74 -19.07
CA ASP A 109 -14.01 -6.94 -19.68
C ASP A 109 -14.80 -6.62 -20.97
N SER A 110 -14.42 -7.26 -22.08
CA SER A 110 -14.90 -6.89 -23.41
C SER A 110 -16.37 -7.21 -23.70
N LEU A 111 -17.05 -7.97 -22.83
CA LEU A 111 -18.49 -8.25 -22.92
C LEU A 111 -19.29 -7.37 -21.95
N THR A 112 -18.86 -7.28 -20.69
CA THR A 112 -19.64 -6.65 -19.61
C THR A 112 -19.30 -5.18 -19.38
N GLY A 113 -18.17 -4.70 -19.88
CA GLY A 113 -17.67 -3.34 -19.58
C GLY A 113 -17.11 -3.18 -18.16
N THR A 114 -17.01 -4.27 -17.39
CA THR A 114 -16.51 -4.25 -16.00
C THR A 114 -15.01 -3.96 -15.98
N CYS A 115 -14.61 -2.89 -15.32
CA CYS A 115 -13.22 -2.44 -15.25
C CYS A 115 -12.31 -3.44 -14.54
N LEU A 116 -11.15 -3.69 -15.13
CA LEU A 116 -10.12 -4.58 -14.61
C LEU A 116 -9.03 -3.77 -13.90
N ASP A 117 -8.41 -4.36 -12.88
CA ASP A 117 -7.26 -3.80 -12.16
C ASP A 117 -7.40 -2.32 -11.74
N CYS A 118 -8.53 -1.98 -11.10
CA CYS A 118 -8.80 -0.64 -10.55
C CYS A 118 -7.65 -0.12 -9.65
N GLN A 119 -7.04 0.97 -10.11
CA GLN A 119 -5.90 1.66 -9.51
C GLN A 119 -6.31 2.59 -8.37
N GLU A 120 -5.35 3.29 -7.76
CA GLU A 120 -5.60 4.39 -6.81
C GLU A 120 -6.49 4.02 -5.61
N ASN A 121 -6.48 2.74 -5.22
CA ASN A 121 -7.33 2.17 -4.16
C ASN A 121 -8.85 2.26 -4.44
N THR A 122 -9.26 2.17 -5.71
CA THR A 122 -10.66 2.12 -6.14
C THR A 122 -11.19 0.70 -6.38
N LYS A 123 -12.51 0.51 -6.32
CA LYS A 123 -13.24 -0.74 -6.60
C LYS A 123 -14.62 -0.42 -7.17
N GLY A 124 -15.38 -1.46 -7.53
CA GLY A 124 -16.67 -1.33 -8.21
C GLY A 124 -16.54 -1.61 -9.70
N ASN A 125 -17.66 -1.71 -10.42
CA ASN A 125 -17.66 -2.14 -11.82
C ASN A 125 -17.01 -1.10 -12.75
N HIS A 126 -16.97 0.16 -12.32
CA HIS A 126 -16.46 1.33 -13.03
C HIS A 126 -15.33 2.01 -12.23
N CYS A 127 -14.74 1.31 -11.25
CA CYS A 127 -13.80 1.88 -10.27
C CYS A 127 -14.39 3.09 -9.50
N GLU A 128 -15.71 3.10 -9.29
CA GLU A 128 -16.52 4.21 -8.77
C GLU A 128 -16.61 4.27 -7.23
N LEU A 129 -16.01 3.33 -6.51
CA LEU A 129 -15.99 3.24 -5.05
C LEU A 129 -14.55 3.18 -4.53
N CYS A 130 -14.32 3.51 -3.25
CA CYS A 130 -13.03 3.26 -2.61
C CYS A 130 -12.94 1.84 -2.03
N LYS A 131 -11.73 1.25 -2.02
CA LYS A 131 -11.43 0.00 -1.31
C LYS A 131 -11.66 0.15 0.19
N GLU A 132 -11.80 -0.96 0.90
CA GLU A 132 -12.04 -0.93 2.35
C GLU A 132 -10.85 -0.34 3.10
N GLY A 133 -11.14 0.46 4.12
CA GLY A 133 -10.13 1.27 4.80
C GLY A 133 -9.69 2.52 4.03
N PHE A 134 -10.39 2.88 2.95
CA PHE A 134 -10.23 4.15 2.24
C PHE A 134 -11.57 4.89 2.14
N TYR A 135 -11.52 6.22 2.16
CA TYR A 135 -12.66 7.11 1.97
C TYR A 135 -12.44 8.01 0.76
N ARG A 136 -13.53 8.41 0.10
CA ARG A 136 -13.50 9.37 -1.01
C ARG A 136 -13.40 10.77 -0.42
N SER A 137 -12.28 11.47 -0.64
CA SER A 137 -12.17 12.89 -0.26
C SER A 137 -12.99 13.76 -1.23
N ALA A 138 -13.38 14.96 -0.80
CA ALA A 138 -13.93 15.96 -1.70
C ALA A 138 -12.82 16.55 -2.61
N HIS A 139 -11.60 16.69 -2.08
CA HIS A 139 -10.46 17.28 -2.78
C HIS A 139 -9.15 16.56 -2.40
N PRO A 140 -8.18 16.41 -3.32
CA PRO A 140 -8.29 16.66 -4.77
C PRO A 140 -9.03 15.52 -5.49
N ALA A 141 -9.63 15.85 -6.65
CA ALA A 141 -10.10 14.91 -7.69
C ALA A 141 -10.87 13.65 -7.21
N HIS A 142 -11.65 13.75 -6.14
CA HIS A 142 -12.35 12.60 -5.54
C HIS A 142 -11.46 11.39 -5.20
N ALA A 143 -10.17 11.61 -4.90
CA ALA A 143 -9.23 10.53 -4.62
C ALA A 143 -9.60 9.69 -3.38
N CYS A 144 -9.21 8.42 -3.40
CA CYS A 144 -9.41 7.49 -2.28
C CYS A 144 -8.24 7.57 -1.29
N HIS A 145 -8.45 8.29 -0.19
CA HIS A 145 -7.47 8.44 0.89
C HIS A 145 -7.67 7.38 1.97
N ARG A 146 -6.59 6.93 2.60
CA ARG A 146 -6.66 5.95 3.70
C ARG A 146 -7.44 6.56 4.88
N CYS A 147 -8.33 5.78 5.48
CA CYS A 147 -9.00 6.14 6.73
C CYS A 147 -7.97 6.49 7.82
N PRO A 148 -8.10 7.64 8.51
CA PRO A 148 -7.19 8.07 9.58
C PRO A 148 -7.42 7.33 10.90
N CYS A 149 -7.80 6.04 10.82
CA CYS A 149 -8.08 5.19 11.96
C CYS A 149 -6.80 4.54 12.50
N SER A 150 -6.69 4.44 13.82
CA SER A 150 -5.64 3.64 14.45
C SER A 150 -5.72 2.16 14.00
N THR A 151 -4.64 1.65 13.42
CA THR A 151 -4.54 0.25 12.94
C THR A 151 -4.62 -0.77 14.08
N VAL A 152 -4.21 -0.39 15.29
CA VAL A 152 -4.25 -1.25 16.48
C VAL A 152 -5.53 -1.10 17.29
N ALA A 153 -6.22 0.04 17.20
CA ALA A 153 -7.37 0.37 18.05
C ALA A 153 -8.73 0.51 17.31
N SER A 154 -8.78 0.27 16.00
CA SER A 154 -10.01 0.30 15.19
C SER A 154 -10.17 -0.98 14.36
N THR A 155 -11.32 -1.11 13.67
CA THR A 155 -11.48 -1.99 12.49
C THR A 155 -10.78 -1.45 11.25
N GLY A 156 -10.40 -0.17 11.23
CA GLY A 156 -9.71 0.48 10.12
C GLY A 156 -10.64 1.02 9.02
N THR A 157 -11.96 0.81 9.12
CA THR A 157 -12.96 1.38 8.20
C THR A 157 -13.52 2.69 8.75
N CYS A 158 -13.94 3.59 7.86
CA CYS A 158 -14.45 4.91 8.19
C CYS A 158 -15.48 5.41 7.17
N ARG A 159 -16.28 6.40 7.60
CA ARG A 159 -17.27 7.10 6.78
C ARG A 159 -17.30 8.58 7.10
N ILE A 160 -17.61 9.40 6.11
CA ILE A 160 -17.90 10.83 6.30
C ILE A 160 -19.38 10.97 6.69
N GLN A 161 -19.69 11.78 7.71
CA GLN A 161 -21.07 12.12 8.08
C GLN A 161 -21.59 13.26 7.20
N LEU A 162 -22.91 13.36 7.01
CA LEU A 162 -23.51 14.41 6.19
C LEU A 162 -23.25 15.79 6.82
N GLY A 163 -22.53 16.66 6.10
CA GLY A 163 -22.14 17.99 6.57
C GLY A 163 -20.77 18.06 7.26
N GLU A 164 -20.06 16.94 7.39
CA GLU A 164 -18.73 16.86 7.98
C GLU A 164 -17.67 16.67 6.87
N THR A 165 -16.46 17.22 7.03
CA THR A 165 -15.36 17.07 6.04
C THR A 165 -14.34 16.00 6.44
N THR A 166 -14.34 15.59 7.70
CA THR A 166 -13.45 14.57 8.25
C THR A 166 -14.17 13.21 8.32
N PRO A 167 -13.49 12.10 7.98
CA PRO A 167 -14.06 10.77 8.15
C PRO A 167 -14.01 10.34 9.61
N ARG A 168 -15.06 9.67 10.08
CA ARG A 168 -15.12 9.03 11.41
C ARG A 168 -14.98 7.52 11.25
N CYS A 169 -14.15 6.89 12.09
CA CYS A 169 -14.00 5.44 12.12
C CYS A 169 -15.30 4.75 12.57
N ASP A 170 -15.63 3.60 11.96
CA ASP A 170 -16.93 2.96 12.21
C ASP A 170 -17.03 2.29 13.57
N LYS A 171 -15.91 1.69 14.02
CA LYS A 171 -15.84 0.94 15.27
C LYS A 171 -14.45 1.03 15.89
N CYS A 172 -14.39 1.52 17.11
CA CYS A 172 -13.21 1.43 17.97
C CYS A 172 -13.22 0.09 18.71
N LYS A 173 -12.03 -0.39 19.09
CA LYS A 173 -11.87 -1.55 19.98
C LYS A 173 -12.21 -1.13 21.42
N PRO A 174 -12.56 -2.08 22.31
CA PRO A 174 -12.86 -1.77 23.71
C PRO A 174 -11.72 -0.97 24.36
N GLY A 175 -12.08 0.08 25.10
CA GLY A 175 -11.13 1.00 25.73
C GLY A 175 -10.63 2.14 24.86
N TYR A 176 -11.06 2.23 23.59
CA TYR A 176 -10.70 3.31 22.69
C TYR A 176 -11.92 4.10 22.19
N THR A 177 -11.75 5.40 22.02
CA THR A 177 -12.80 6.36 21.62
C THR A 177 -12.23 7.46 20.71
N GLY A 178 -13.07 8.44 20.37
CA GLY A 178 -12.77 9.56 19.48
C GLY A 178 -12.92 9.23 17.99
N LEU A 179 -12.83 10.25 17.13
CA LEU A 179 -13.08 10.13 15.69
C LEU A 179 -12.17 9.10 15.00
N ASN A 180 -10.92 9.00 15.45
CA ASN A 180 -9.85 8.19 14.86
C ASN A 180 -9.53 6.91 15.68
N CYS A 181 -10.30 6.64 16.74
CA CYS A 181 -10.03 5.58 17.73
C CYS A 181 -8.61 5.67 18.34
N ASN A 182 -8.17 6.87 18.69
CA ASN A 182 -6.82 7.15 19.21
C ASN A 182 -6.83 7.77 20.62
N GLN A 183 -7.99 7.87 21.25
CA GLN A 183 -8.15 8.35 22.62
C GLN A 183 -8.61 7.19 23.51
N CYS A 184 -8.26 7.21 24.79
CA CYS A 184 -8.76 6.21 25.73
C CYS A 184 -10.18 6.53 26.18
N ASP A 185 -11.01 5.49 26.26
CA ASP A 185 -12.38 5.59 26.73
C ASP A 185 -12.43 5.68 28.28
N ASN A 186 -13.58 6.04 28.85
CA ASN A 186 -13.71 6.19 30.30
C ASN A 186 -13.43 4.86 31.02
N GLY A 187 -12.65 4.92 32.11
CA GLY A 187 -12.13 3.73 32.79
C GLY A 187 -10.92 3.09 32.14
N TYR A 188 -10.26 3.79 31.20
CA TYR A 188 -8.97 3.43 30.63
C TYR A 188 -8.00 4.61 30.70
N TYR A 189 -6.70 4.32 30.82
CA TYR A 189 -5.62 5.29 30.79
C TYR A 189 -4.61 4.92 29.70
N ASN A 190 -3.85 5.90 29.23
CA ASN A 190 -2.82 5.73 28.22
C ASN A 190 -1.53 5.21 28.87
N SER A 191 -1.08 4.05 28.43
CA SER A 191 0.24 3.49 28.72
C SER A 191 0.92 3.18 27.39
N ASP A 192 1.96 3.92 27.03
CA ASP A 192 2.72 3.77 25.78
C ASP A 192 1.85 3.70 24.51
N SER A 193 0.85 4.59 24.39
CA SER A 193 -0.15 4.64 23.29
C SER A 193 -1.13 3.47 23.25
N ILE A 194 -1.19 2.65 24.30
CA ILE A 194 -2.17 1.58 24.50
C ILE A 194 -3.10 1.96 25.64
N CYS A 195 -4.41 1.81 25.43
CA CYS A 195 -5.40 2.10 26.46
C CYS A 195 -5.57 0.88 27.39
N VAL A 196 -5.07 1.02 28.62
CA VAL A 196 -5.10 0.01 29.68
C VAL A 196 -6.28 0.31 30.60
N ARG A 197 -7.03 -0.72 31.01
CA ARG A 197 -8.16 -0.56 31.93
C ARG A 197 -7.66 -0.10 33.30
N CYS A 198 -8.35 0.85 33.91
CA CYS A 198 -8.09 1.28 35.27
C CYS A 198 -8.60 0.25 36.28
N GLU A 199 -7.73 -0.13 37.21
CA GLU A 199 -8.01 -1.12 38.26
C GLU A 199 -8.21 -0.39 39.59
N CYS A 200 -9.46 -0.07 39.93
CA CYS A 200 -9.82 0.69 41.14
C CYS A 200 -10.42 -0.19 42.26
N ASN A 201 -10.03 -1.48 42.31
CA ASN A 201 -10.51 -2.50 43.26
C ASN A 201 -12.04 -2.64 43.42
N GLY A 202 -12.83 -2.11 42.47
CA GLY A 202 -14.30 -2.04 42.58
C GLY A 202 -14.81 -0.90 43.48
N ASN A 203 -13.92 -0.06 44.02
CA ASN A 203 -14.23 1.03 44.93
C ASN A 203 -14.52 2.36 44.19
N VAL A 204 -14.88 2.32 42.91
CA VAL A 204 -15.31 3.50 42.12
C VAL A 204 -16.53 3.11 41.30
N ASP A 205 -17.60 3.90 41.39
CA ASP A 205 -18.83 3.71 40.63
C ASP A 205 -18.88 4.63 39.39
N PRO A 206 -18.83 4.09 38.16
CA PRO A 206 -18.93 4.87 36.92
C PRO A 206 -20.26 5.62 36.75
N ALA A 207 -21.31 5.29 37.52
CA ALA A 207 -22.58 6.02 37.51
C ALA A 207 -22.55 7.28 38.40
N GLN A 208 -21.61 7.36 39.37
CA GLN A 208 -21.48 8.48 40.30
C GLN A 208 -20.29 9.38 40.00
N SER A 209 -19.20 8.84 39.42
CA SER A 209 -18.02 9.62 39.02
C SER A 209 -18.00 9.89 37.50
N PRO A 210 -17.82 11.15 37.04
CA PRO A 210 -17.69 11.46 35.61
C PRO A 210 -16.47 10.80 34.93
N SER A 211 -15.47 10.39 35.70
CA SER A 211 -14.24 9.75 35.22
C SER A 211 -13.72 8.77 36.28
N VAL A 212 -13.54 7.51 35.92
CA VAL A 212 -13.08 6.46 36.87
C VAL A 212 -11.63 6.68 37.33
N CYS A 213 -10.78 7.25 36.48
CA CYS A 213 -9.35 7.41 36.69
C CYS A 213 -8.77 8.55 35.84
N LYS A 214 -7.55 9.00 36.16
CA LYS A 214 -6.81 10.00 35.38
C LYS A 214 -6.29 9.36 34.08
N PRO A 215 -6.52 9.95 32.89
CA PRO A 215 -6.20 9.33 31.61
C PRO A 215 -4.69 9.19 31.32
N GLU A 216 -3.84 9.99 31.98
CA GLU A 216 -2.38 9.96 31.77
C GLU A 216 -1.62 9.09 32.79
N SER A 217 -2.22 8.78 33.94
CA SER A 217 -1.55 8.00 35.01
C SER A 217 -2.26 6.69 35.35
N GLY A 218 -3.58 6.59 35.20
CA GLY A 218 -4.36 5.45 35.69
C GLY A 218 -4.79 5.57 37.16
N GLU A 219 -4.37 6.61 37.87
CA GLU A 219 -4.75 6.88 39.26
C GLU A 219 -6.27 7.08 39.37
N CYS A 220 -6.91 6.32 40.26
CA CYS A 220 -8.35 6.29 40.41
C CYS A 220 -8.92 7.59 41.01
N ILE A 221 -10.13 7.96 40.58
CA ILE A 221 -10.80 9.21 40.98
C ILE A 221 -12.14 8.89 41.64
N GLY A 222 -12.37 9.48 42.82
CA GLY A 222 -13.64 9.31 43.53
C GLY A 222 -13.77 7.96 44.24
N CYS A 223 -12.70 7.53 44.93
CA CYS A 223 -12.71 6.34 45.77
C CYS A 223 -13.87 6.39 46.79
N LEU A 224 -14.70 5.35 46.77
CA LEU A 224 -15.86 5.16 47.64
C LEU A 224 -15.46 4.43 48.93
N TYR A 225 -16.42 4.25 49.84
CA TYR A 225 -16.25 3.43 51.06
C TYR A 225 -15.09 3.84 51.97
N HIS A 226 -14.72 5.13 52.00
CA HIS A 226 -13.56 5.65 52.73
C HIS A 226 -12.24 4.95 52.36
N THR A 227 -12.08 4.65 51.06
CA THR A 227 -10.83 4.14 50.50
C THR A 227 -9.98 5.25 49.88
N ALA A 228 -8.67 5.02 49.81
CA ALA A 228 -7.67 5.93 49.29
C ALA A 228 -6.55 5.10 48.61
N GLY A 229 -5.49 5.76 48.14
CA GLY A 229 -4.42 5.13 47.36
C GLY A 229 -4.67 5.25 45.85
N PHE A 230 -3.70 4.78 45.06
CA PHE A 230 -3.69 4.95 43.60
C PHE A 230 -4.77 4.12 42.90
N HIS A 231 -5.09 2.96 43.49
CA HIS A 231 -6.07 1.98 43.03
C HIS A 231 -7.29 1.88 43.97
N CYS A 232 -7.50 2.87 44.86
CA CYS A 232 -8.49 2.82 45.94
C CYS A 232 -8.32 1.56 46.84
N GLU A 233 -7.08 1.16 47.10
CA GLU A 233 -6.68 -0.07 47.77
C GLU A 233 -6.48 0.08 49.29
N GLU A 234 -6.19 1.30 49.75
CA GLU A 234 -5.95 1.67 51.14
C GLU A 234 -7.22 2.25 51.79
N CYS A 235 -7.21 2.43 53.12
CA CYS A 235 -8.27 3.19 53.81
C CYS A 235 -7.85 4.66 53.95
N GLU A 236 -8.81 5.58 53.85
CA GLU A 236 -8.63 7.01 54.09
C GLU A 236 -8.12 7.28 55.52
N ASP A 237 -7.39 8.38 55.71
CA ASP A 237 -6.82 8.77 57.01
C ASP A 237 -7.88 8.78 58.13
N GLY A 238 -7.63 7.99 59.17
CA GLY A 238 -8.57 7.81 60.30
C GLY A 238 -9.53 6.63 60.15
N TYR A 239 -9.46 5.86 59.05
CA TYR A 239 -10.15 4.59 58.87
C TYR A 239 -9.16 3.41 58.91
N VAL A 240 -9.67 2.22 59.25
CA VAL A 240 -8.93 0.96 59.30
C VAL A 240 -9.76 -0.13 58.61
N ARG A 241 -9.09 -1.13 58.04
CA ARG A 241 -9.79 -2.25 57.37
C ARG A 241 -10.44 -3.15 58.42
N ASP A 242 -11.71 -3.47 58.21
CA ASP A 242 -12.48 -4.36 59.10
C ASP A 242 -11.85 -5.78 59.14
N PRO A 243 -11.66 -6.43 60.31
CA PRO A 243 -11.14 -7.81 60.42
C PRO A 243 -11.82 -8.86 59.52
N GLU A 244 -13.08 -8.64 59.11
CA GLU A 244 -13.84 -9.57 58.25
C GLU A 244 -13.71 -9.25 56.74
N GLY A 245 -13.07 -8.14 56.39
CA GLY A 245 -12.56 -7.86 55.03
C GLY A 245 -13.34 -6.84 54.21
N THR A 246 -12.62 -6.28 53.23
CA THR A 246 -13.00 -5.25 52.22
C THR A 246 -13.47 -3.87 52.69
N ASN A 247 -14.24 -3.71 53.78
CA ASN A 247 -14.75 -2.40 54.18
C ASN A 247 -13.78 -1.61 55.10
N CYS A 248 -13.79 -0.28 55.01
CA CYS A 248 -13.00 0.62 55.86
C CYS A 248 -13.89 1.24 56.95
N THR A 249 -13.61 0.89 58.22
CA THR A 249 -14.35 1.38 59.39
C THR A 249 -13.56 2.46 60.12
N LYS A 250 -14.26 3.42 60.72
CA LYS A 250 -13.59 4.55 61.40
C LYS A 250 -12.83 4.04 62.62
N LYS A 251 -11.55 4.43 62.74
CA LYS A 251 -10.71 4.06 63.88
C LYS A 251 -11.30 4.67 65.16
N GLU A 252 -11.82 3.83 66.05
CA GLU A 252 -12.26 4.28 67.36
C GLU A 252 -11.06 4.82 68.15
N ALA A 253 -11.15 6.08 68.56
CA ALA A 253 -10.17 6.68 69.45
C ALA A 253 -10.37 6.11 70.87
N THR A 254 -9.73 4.98 71.16
CA THR A 254 -9.63 4.49 72.53
C THR A 254 -8.90 5.55 73.36
N PRO A 255 -9.48 6.06 74.46
CA PRO A 255 -8.79 7.01 75.34
C PRO A 255 -7.74 6.27 76.17
N GLY A 256 -6.62 5.92 75.53
CA GLY A 256 -5.36 5.61 76.21
C GLY A 256 -4.79 6.86 76.86
N PRO A 257 -4.08 6.75 78.00
CA PRO A 257 -3.70 7.90 78.81
C PRO A 257 -2.77 8.87 78.06
N GLU A 258 -3.02 10.17 78.22
CA GLU A 258 -2.13 11.23 77.73
C GLU A 258 -0.71 11.05 78.34
N THR A 259 0.27 10.67 77.53
CA THR A 259 1.66 11.08 77.80
C THR A 259 1.90 12.37 77.03
N ARG A 260 1.68 13.51 77.70
CA ARG A 260 1.99 14.82 77.13
C ARG A 260 3.51 15.00 77.00
N GLU A 261 4.04 14.84 75.80
CA GLU A 261 5.26 15.56 75.41
C GLU A 261 4.86 16.76 74.55
N PHE A 262 4.89 17.94 75.20
CA PHE A 262 4.83 19.23 74.53
C PHE A 262 6.12 19.45 73.75
N THR A 263 6.05 19.70 72.45
CA THR A 263 7.00 20.61 71.79
C THR A 263 6.26 21.44 70.74
N THR A 264 6.39 22.75 70.86
CA THR A 264 5.52 23.73 70.18
C THR A 264 5.96 23.98 68.73
N SER A 265 4.99 24.33 67.89
CA SER A 265 5.09 24.62 66.45
C SER A 265 5.96 25.82 66.07
N ALA A 266 6.48 25.82 64.82
CA ALA A 266 6.20 26.80 63.74
C ALA A 266 7.16 26.57 62.52
N PRO A 267 7.09 27.30 61.38
CA PRO A 267 6.17 26.90 60.32
C PRO A 267 6.73 26.94 58.87
N ASN A 268 6.11 26.12 58.01
CA ASN A 268 5.85 26.35 56.57
C ASN A 268 6.98 26.32 55.50
N ALA A 269 6.49 26.11 54.27
CA ALA A 269 7.10 26.42 52.95
C ALA A 269 8.17 25.48 52.34
N SER A 270 7.66 24.56 51.50
CA SER A 270 8.11 24.27 50.11
C SER A 270 9.61 24.11 49.80
N LYS A 271 9.97 22.96 49.23
CA LYS A 271 11.09 22.90 48.28
C LYS A 271 10.87 21.90 47.15
N ALA A 272 11.11 22.37 45.93
CA ALA A 272 11.06 21.57 44.72
C ALA A 272 12.26 20.62 44.60
N THR A 273 12.05 19.48 43.95
CA THR A 273 13.10 18.49 43.66
C THR A 273 13.87 18.91 42.41
N SER A 274 15.14 19.29 42.57
CA SER A 274 16.10 19.35 41.48
C SER A 274 17.44 18.72 41.90
N PHE A 275 18.01 17.92 41.00
CA PHE A 275 19.33 17.31 41.16
C PHE A 275 20.44 18.38 41.10
N PRO A 276 21.63 18.11 41.67
CA PRO A 276 22.70 17.63 40.80
C PRO A 276 23.67 16.58 41.40
N THR A 277 24.45 16.03 40.47
CA THR A 277 25.59 15.08 40.53
C THR A 277 26.74 15.47 41.47
N ALA A 278 27.44 14.51 42.10
CA ALA A 278 28.89 14.24 41.86
C ALA A 278 29.56 13.18 42.79
N VAL A 279 30.08 12.14 42.14
CA VAL A 279 31.29 11.31 42.40
C VAL A 279 32.21 11.65 43.59
N ILE A 280 32.60 10.61 44.36
CA ILE A 280 33.99 10.42 44.87
C ILE A 280 34.43 8.97 44.56
N ASN A 281 35.73 8.76 44.36
CA ASN A 281 36.35 7.58 43.74
C ASN A 281 37.41 6.93 44.67
N SER A 282 37.88 5.73 44.32
CA SER A 282 39.20 5.14 44.70
C SER A 282 39.36 4.52 46.13
N THR A 283 40.14 3.46 46.40
CA THR A 283 40.93 2.48 45.57
C THR A 283 41.53 1.33 46.46
N LEU A 284 41.98 0.23 45.82
CA LEU A 284 42.92 -0.85 46.29
C LEU A 284 42.38 -1.87 47.34
N SER A 285 42.75 -3.16 47.36
CA SER A 285 43.38 -4.09 46.39
C SER A 285 43.22 -5.57 46.90
N PRO A 286 43.39 -6.61 46.05
CA PRO A 286 43.03 -8.01 46.40
C PRO A 286 44.21 -8.93 46.77
N THR A 287 43.90 -10.06 47.43
CA THR A 287 44.88 -11.14 47.74
C THR A 287 44.29 -12.55 47.56
N THR A 288 44.63 -13.18 46.42
CA THR A 288 45.26 -14.50 46.25
C THR A 288 44.90 -15.70 47.14
N ILE A 289 44.37 -16.78 46.53
CA ILE A 289 44.63 -18.20 46.89
C ILE A 289 44.77 -19.04 45.59
N GLN A 290 45.76 -19.95 45.55
CA GLN A 290 45.96 -20.99 44.51
C GLN A 290 46.06 -22.39 45.14
N THR A 291 45.87 -23.44 44.32
CA THR A 291 45.80 -24.88 44.68
C THR A 291 47.11 -25.65 44.44
N LEU A 292 47.33 -26.73 45.20
CA LEU A 292 48.23 -27.86 44.87
C LEU A 292 47.79 -29.18 45.56
N PHE A 293 48.03 -30.32 44.91
CA PHE A 293 47.64 -31.73 45.23
C PHE A 293 48.80 -32.52 45.93
N PRO A 294 48.87 -33.89 46.13
CA PRO A 294 48.07 -35.05 45.61
C PRO A 294 47.91 -36.32 46.53
N MET A 295 47.53 -37.47 45.89
CA MET A 295 47.40 -38.88 46.38
C MET A 295 46.12 -39.21 47.19
N SER A 296 45.42 -40.36 47.11
CA SER A 296 45.40 -41.59 46.27
C SER A 296 44.19 -42.46 46.72
N SER A 297 43.69 -43.53 46.08
CA SER A 297 43.81 -44.20 44.75
C SER A 297 42.75 -45.35 44.66
N SER A 298 42.51 -45.95 43.47
CA SER A 298 41.71 -47.20 43.21
C SER A 298 40.21 -47.15 43.61
N ASP A 299 39.21 -47.55 42.82
CA ASP A 299 39.02 -48.47 41.67
C ASP A 299 37.78 -48.00 40.85
N ASN A 300 37.44 -48.39 39.60
CA ASN A 300 38.07 -49.12 38.49
C ASN A 300 37.25 -48.78 37.20
N SER A 301 37.90 -48.76 36.03
CA SER A 301 37.42 -48.80 34.62
C SER A 301 35.97 -49.26 34.39
N THR A 302 35.17 -48.82 33.39
CA THR A 302 35.25 -47.95 32.19
C THR A 302 33.78 -47.80 31.71
N SER A 303 33.26 -46.74 31.08
CA SER A 303 33.70 -45.98 29.89
C SER A 303 33.06 -44.57 29.91
N ALA A 304 33.83 -43.48 29.95
CA ALA A 304 34.41 -42.79 28.78
C ALA A 304 33.45 -41.81 28.06
N PHE A 305 33.22 -40.65 28.66
CA PHE A 305 33.07 -39.39 27.91
C PHE A 305 34.45 -38.73 27.85
N ALA A 306 34.89 -38.32 26.67
CA ALA A 306 36.21 -37.71 26.51
C ALA A 306 36.14 -36.21 26.81
N ASP A 307 36.87 -35.77 27.84
CA ASP A 307 36.94 -34.34 28.22
C ASP A 307 37.63 -33.53 27.11
N VAL A 308 36.84 -32.75 26.39
CA VAL A 308 37.29 -31.87 25.31
C VAL A 308 38.13 -30.74 25.91
N SER A 309 39.40 -30.64 25.51
CA SER A 309 40.29 -29.58 25.98
C SER A 309 39.74 -28.17 25.66
N TRP A 310 39.95 -27.20 26.55
CA TRP A 310 39.43 -25.82 26.38
C TRP A 310 39.80 -25.16 25.05
N THR A 311 40.99 -25.47 24.51
CA THR A 311 41.42 -25.03 23.17
C THR A 311 40.59 -25.66 22.06
N GLN A 312 40.28 -26.95 22.17
CA GLN A 312 39.40 -27.67 21.24
C GLN A 312 37.94 -27.17 21.34
N PHE A 313 37.44 -26.85 22.54
CA PHE A 313 36.14 -26.20 22.72
C PHE A 313 36.08 -24.84 22.02
N ASN A 314 37.08 -23.97 22.23
CA ASN A 314 37.13 -22.67 21.57
C ASN A 314 37.23 -22.77 20.03
N ILE A 315 37.94 -23.78 19.51
CA ILE A 315 37.97 -24.07 18.07
C ILE A 315 36.56 -24.49 17.58
N ILE A 316 35.86 -25.35 18.31
CA ILE A 316 34.49 -25.77 17.98
C ILE A 316 33.53 -24.56 17.98
N ILE A 317 33.60 -23.69 18.99
CA ILE A 317 32.78 -22.48 19.04
C ILE A 317 33.10 -21.54 17.86
N LEU A 318 34.38 -21.36 17.53
CA LEU A 318 34.79 -20.53 16.39
C LEU A 318 34.29 -21.11 15.06
N THR A 319 34.38 -22.43 14.84
CA THR A 319 33.85 -23.05 13.61
C THR A 319 32.33 -22.95 13.53
N VAL A 320 31.61 -23.12 14.64
CA VAL A 320 30.14 -22.91 14.69
C VAL A 320 29.79 -21.46 14.35
N ILE A 321 30.49 -20.46 14.91
CA ILE A 321 30.26 -19.04 14.59
C ILE A 321 30.51 -18.77 13.10
N ILE A 322 31.62 -19.29 12.54
CA ILE A 322 31.92 -19.13 11.10
C ILE A 322 30.83 -19.77 10.24
N ILE A 323 30.36 -20.98 10.58
CA ILE A 323 29.27 -21.65 9.86
C ILE A 323 27.97 -20.83 9.93
N VAL A 324 27.60 -20.31 11.10
CA VAL A 324 26.41 -19.46 11.27
C VAL A 324 26.54 -18.18 10.44
N VAL A 325 27.70 -17.51 10.44
CA VAL A 325 27.93 -16.31 9.63
C VAL A 325 27.85 -16.63 8.13
N VAL A 326 28.43 -17.74 7.67
CA VAL A 326 28.34 -18.18 6.26
C VAL A 326 26.89 -18.49 5.86
N LEU A 327 26.11 -19.15 6.73
CA LEU A 327 24.70 -19.43 6.48
C LEU A 327 23.85 -18.15 6.44
N LEU A 328 24.11 -17.18 7.33
CA LEU A 328 23.43 -15.89 7.33
C LEU A 328 23.78 -15.05 6.09
N MET A 329 25.05 -15.00 5.70
CA MET A 329 25.48 -14.33 4.45
C MET A 329 24.89 -15.01 3.22
N GLY A 330 24.82 -16.35 3.19
CA GLY A 330 24.15 -17.11 2.15
C GLY A 330 22.65 -16.83 2.07
N PHE A 331 21.97 -16.74 3.21
CA PHE A 331 20.55 -16.37 3.28
C PHE A 331 20.29 -14.94 2.79
N VAL A 332 21.10 -13.96 3.23
CA VAL A 332 21.02 -12.57 2.74
C VAL A 332 21.30 -12.50 1.24
N GLY A 333 22.30 -13.23 0.74
CA GLY A 333 22.58 -13.34 -0.69
C GLY A 333 21.42 -13.95 -1.49
N ALA A 334 20.78 -15.00 -0.97
CA ALA A 334 19.61 -15.61 -1.58
C ALA A 334 18.40 -14.66 -1.60
N VAL A 335 18.13 -13.93 -0.51
CA VAL A 335 17.05 -12.91 -0.44
C VAL A 335 17.33 -11.76 -1.40
N TYR A 336 18.58 -11.31 -1.53
CA TYR A 336 18.98 -10.27 -2.48
C TYR A 336 18.81 -10.73 -3.93
N MET A 337 19.31 -11.92 -4.27
CA MET A 337 19.12 -12.52 -5.61
C MET A 337 17.65 -12.79 -5.93
N TYR A 338 16.83 -13.20 -4.96
CA TYR A 338 15.39 -13.36 -5.15
C TYR A 338 14.68 -12.02 -5.42
N ARG A 339 15.03 -10.96 -4.69
CA ARG A 339 14.53 -9.60 -4.96
C ARG A 339 14.96 -9.09 -6.34
N GLU A 340 16.22 -9.26 -6.71
CA GLU A 340 16.75 -8.86 -8.02
C GLU A 340 16.08 -9.64 -9.16
N TYR A 341 15.82 -10.93 -8.99
CA TYR A 341 15.07 -11.75 -9.96
C TYR A 341 13.61 -11.29 -10.12
N GLN A 342 12.92 -10.94 -9.02
CA GLN A 342 11.56 -10.38 -9.10
C GLN A 342 11.56 -8.98 -9.75
N ASN A 343 12.53 -8.12 -9.43
CA ASN A 343 12.66 -6.80 -10.06
C ASN A 343 12.95 -6.90 -11.57
N ARG A 344 13.76 -7.88 -12.01
CA ARG A 344 13.96 -8.16 -13.45
C ARG A 344 12.69 -8.66 -14.14
N LYS A 345 11.74 -9.24 -13.39
CA LYS A 345 10.41 -9.60 -13.91
C LYS A 345 9.44 -8.41 -13.98
N LEU A 346 9.71 -7.32 -13.25
CA LEU A 346 8.94 -6.07 -13.26
C LEU A 346 9.50 -5.03 -14.25
N ASN A 347 10.82 -5.07 -14.51
CA ASN A 347 11.51 -4.14 -15.41
C ASN A 347 11.95 -4.78 -16.75
N ALA A 348 11.34 -5.90 -17.15
CA ALA A 348 11.49 -6.44 -18.51
C ALA A 348 10.33 -5.92 -19.39
N PRO A 349 10.50 -4.80 -20.12
CA PRO A 349 9.51 -4.41 -21.10
C PRO A 349 9.46 -5.47 -22.22
N PHE A 350 8.25 -5.95 -22.49
CA PHE A 350 7.96 -6.73 -23.67
C PHE A 350 8.23 -5.86 -24.91
N TRP A 351 9.32 -6.14 -25.61
CA TRP A 351 9.59 -5.63 -26.95
C TRP A 351 9.68 -6.82 -27.91
N THR A 352 8.66 -7.01 -28.73
CA THR A 352 8.76 -7.82 -29.94
C THR A 352 9.59 -7.06 -30.97
N ILE A 353 10.65 -7.69 -31.47
CA ILE A 353 11.40 -7.18 -32.63
C ILE A 353 10.76 -7.79 -33.88
N GLU A 354 9.92 -7.04 -34.58
CA GLU A 354 9.63 -7.31 -35.99
C GLU A 354 10.63 -6.53 -36.86
N LEU A 355 11.40 -7.26 -37.67
CA LEU A 355 12.24 -6.68 -38.70
C LEU A 355 11.43 -6.58 -40.00
N LYS A 356 11.12 -5.35 -40.41
CA LYS A 356 10.78 -5.04 -41.80
C LYS A 356 11.88 -4.14 -42.36
N GLU A 357 12.39 -4.51 -43.51
CA GLU A 357 13.60 -3.90 -44.07
C GLU A 357 13.37 -2.43 -44.46
N ASP A 358 14.39 -1.60 -44.22
CA ASP A 358 14.63 -0.26 -44.78
C ASP A 358 13.96 1.00 -44.16
N ASN A 359 13.55 0.99 -42.88
CA ASN A 359 13.47 2.22 -42.06
C ASN A 359 13.53 1.95 -40.54
N ILE A 360 14.56 2.46 -39.85
CA ILE A 360 14.65 2.42 -38.38
C ILE A 360 14.17 3.75 -37.81
N SER A 361 12.91 3.82 -37.35
CA SER A 361 12.43 4.92 -36.50
C SER A 361 12.33 4.46 -35.05
N PHE A 362 13.04 5.14 -34.15
CA PHE A 362 13.07 4.80 -32.72
C PHE A 362 12.29 5.85 -31.91
N SER A 363 10.99 5.64 -31.70
CA SER A 363 10.16 6.53 -30.88
C SER A 363 10.16 6.10 -29.41
N SER A 364 11.16 6.56 -28.66
CA SER A 364 11.20 6.41 -27.20
C SER A 364 10.48 7.59 -26.52
N TYR A 365 9.21 7.42 -26.14
CA TYR A 365 8.57 8.31 -25.18
C TYR A 365 9.09 8.00 -23.77
N HIS A 366 10.16 8.68 -23.39
CA HIS A 366 10.61 8.80 -22.00
C HIS A 366 10.67 10.28 -21.63
N ASP A 367 9.65 10.76 -20.94
CA ASP A 367 9.74 11.99 -20.18
C ASP A 367 8.75 11.95 -19.00
N SER A 368 9.00 12.76 -17.96
CA SER A 368 8.25 12.82 -16.69
C SER A 368 8.56 11.73 -15.64
N ILE A 369 9.73 11.82 -15.01
CA ILE A 369 9.84 11.54 -13.57
C ILE A 369 9.58 12.86 -12.82
N PRO A 370 8.52 13.01 -12.00
CA PRO A 370 8.44 14.06 -11.02
C PRO A 370 9.07 13.63 -9.68
N ASN A 371 9.40 14.61 -8.83
CA ASN A 371 9.91 14.48 -7.45
C ASN A 371 11.45 14.32 -7.31
N ALA A 372 12.19 15.34 -7.74
CA ALA A 372 13.35 15.81 -7.00
C ALA A 372 13.00 17.16 -6.36
N ASP A 373 13.22 17.28 -5.05
CA ASP A 373 12.85 18.44 -4.23
C ASP A 373 13.80 19.61 -4.46
N VAL A 374 13.26 20.78 -4.83
CA VAL A 374 13.95 22.08 -4.78
C VAL A 374 12.97 23.14 -4.24
N SER A 375 12.74 23.10 -2.93
CA SER A 375 12.29 24.28 -2.18
C SER A 375 13.44 24.85 -1.35
N GLY A 376 14.11 25.89 -1.86
CA GLY A 376 15.21 26.55 -1.14
C GLY A 376 15.82 27.73 -1.89
N LEU A 377 15.35 28.94 -1.55
CA LEU A 377 15.71 30.26 -2.13
C LEU A 377 15.31 30.38 -3.62
N LEU A 378 14.53 31.37 -4.03
CA LEU A 378 14.79 32.81 -3.87
C LEU A 378 13.51 33.62 -3.62
N GLU A 379 13.72 34.88 -3.22
CA GLU A 379 12.67 35.78 -2.73
C GLU A 379 11.79 36.38 -3.84
N ASP A 380 10.57 36.73 -3.44
CA ASP A 380 9.56 37.41 -4.24
C ASP A 380 9.84 38.92 -4.26
N ASP A 381 10.10 39.47 -5.45
CA ASP A 381 10.05 40.92 -5.72
C ASP A 381 9.19 41.12 -6.97
N GLY A 382 7.88 41.27 -6.75
CA GLY A 382 6.92 41.54 -7.81
C GLY A 382 7.08 42.94 -8.37
N ASN A 383 7.14 43.06 -9.70
CA ASN A 383 7.05 44.37 -10.36
C ASN A 383 6.13 44.31 -11.58
N GLU A 384 5.11 45.16 -11.59
CA GLU A 384 4.10 45.26 -12.65
C GLU A 384 4.73 45.64 -14.00
N VAL A 385 4.19 45.10 -15.10
CA VAL A 385 4.59 45.47 -16.46
C VAL A 385 3.39 46.05 -17.20
N ALA A 386 3.46 47.35 -17.51
CA ALA A 386 2.48 48.05 -18.33
C ALA A 386 2.60 47.68 -19.83
N PRO A 387 1.51 47.77 -20.62
CA PRO A 387 1.48 47.26 -21.99
C PRO A 387 1.88 48.31 -23.03
N ASN A 388 3.17 48.43 -23.35
CA ASN A 388 3.64 49.12 -24.56
C ASN A 388 5.01 48.60 -25.00
N GLY A 389 5.03 47.79 -26.06
CA GLY A 389 6.26 47.19 -26.58
C GLY A 389 7.15 48.18 -27.31
N GLN A 390 8.37 48.38 -26.81
CA GLN A 390 9.49 48.83 -27.63
C GLN A 390 10.82 48.31 -27.05
N LEU A 391 11.50 47.45 -27.81
CA LEU A 391 12.84 46.96 -27.46
C LEU A 391 13.88 48.04 -27.77
N THR A 392 14.68 48.42 -26.77
CA THR A 392 15.91 49.21 -26.95
C THR A 392 17.06 48.53 -26.24
N LEU A 393 18.14 48.23 -26.98
CA LEU A 393 19.39 47.74 -26.43
C LEU A 393 20.10 48.86 -25.66
N THR A 394 20.66 48.53 -24.48
CA THR A 394 21.99 49.00 -24.06
C THR A 394 22.56 48.19 -22.88
N THR A 395 23.68 47.52 -23.11
CA THR A 395 24.74 47.31 -22.09
C THR A 395 25.56 48.62 -21.97
N PRO A 396 26.53 48.80 -21.03
CA PRO A 396 27.16 47.82 -20.13
C PRO A 396 27.45 48.30 -18.68
N MET A 397 28.16 47.45 -17.92
CA MET A 397 29.08 47.77 -16.80
C MET A 397 28.57 48.63 -15.61
N HIS A 398 28.62 48.05 -14.40
CA HIS A 398 29.77 48.36 -13.53
C HIS A 398 30.01 47.32 -12.41
N ASN A 399 31.29 47.17 -12.04
CA ASN A 399 31.72 46.52 -10.80
C ASN A 399 31.38 47.42 -9.59
N TYR A 400 31.08 46.85 -8.42
CA TYR A 400 32.08 46.65 -7.36
C TYR A 400 31.55 45.85 -6.15
N LYS A 401 32.50 45.39 -5.35
CA LYS A 401 32.41 44.49 -4.19
C LYS A 401 32.33 45.29 -2.88
N ALA A 402 31.58 44.77 -1.91
CA ALA A 402 31.84 44.91 -0.48
C ALA A 402 31.66 43.53 0.16
#